data_AF-A0A3R0QN09-F1
#
_entry.id   AF-A0A3R0QN09-F1
#
_cell.length_a   1.000
_cell.length_b   1.000
_cell.length_c   1.000
_cell.angle_alpha   90.00
_cell.angle_beta   90.00
_cell.angle_gamma   90.00
#
_symmetry.space_group_name_H-M   'P 1'
#
loop_
_entity.id
_entity.type
_entity.pdbx_description
1 polymer ?
#
loop_
_entity_poly.entity_id
_entity_poly.type
_entity_poly.pdbx_seq_one_letter_code
_entity_poly.pdbx_strand_id
1 'polypeptide(L)'
;MIMEYEMKLNILARFFYYIEQAKDIPFDYSSYDEQSLCYFVANRYINENKADELIQALIDTNDDDYIKAIRDYVQYTALNEVRKKYEDR
;
A
#
# COMPACT_ATOMS: atom_id res chain seq x y z
N MET A 1 4.46 -6.84 15.47
CA MET A 1 5.33 -7.21 14.31
C MET A 1 5.95 -5.91 13.80
N ILE A 2 7.27 -5.80 13.69
CA ILE A 2 7.89 -4.60 13.12
C ILE A 2 7.95 -4.80 11.62
N MET A 3 7.08 -4.13 10.86
CA MET A 3 7.17 -4.10 9.40
C MET A 3 8.32 -3.21 8.95
N GLU A 4 8.91 -3.51 7.80
CA GLU A 4 9.94 -2.67 7.19
C GLU A 4 9.34 -1.37 6.63
N TYR A 5 10.15 -0.31 6.54
CA TYR A 5 9.72 1.00 6.06
C TYR A 5 9.04 0.92 4.67
N GLU A 6 9.67 0.22 3.73
CA GLU A 6 9.16 0.10 2.35
C GLU A 6 7.80 -0.61 2.31
N MET A 7 7.63 -1.66 3.11
CA MET A 7 6.37 -2.38 3.22
C MET A 7 5.28 -1.48 3.83
N LYS A 8 5.58 -0.77 4.93
CA LYS A 8 4.64 0.18 5.53
C LYS A 8 4.22 1.26 4.53
N LEU A 9 5.18 1.84 3.83
CA LEU A 9 4.94 2.89 2.85
C LEU A 9 4.01 2.41 1.72
N ASN A 10 4.30 1.23 1.16
CA ASN A 10 3.51 0.66 0.06
C ASN A 10 2.09 0.28 0.47
N ILE A 11 1.92 -0.33 1.64
CA ILE A 11 0.61 -0.74 2.15
C ILE A 11 -0.22 0.49 2.52
N LEU A 12 0.35 1.46 3.23
CA LEU A 12 -0.38 2.66 3.61
C LEU A 12 -0.76 3.52 2.41
N ALA A 13 0.10 3.64 1.39
CA ALA A 13 -0.27 4.35 0.16
C ALA A 13 -1.48 3.70 -0.52
N ARG A 14 -1.49 2.36 -0.63
CA ARG A 14 -2.64 1.61 -1.16
C ARG A 14 -3.89 1.76 -0.29
N PHE A 15 -3.73 1.73 1.03
CA PHE A 15 -4.84 1.97 1.95
C PHE A 15 -5.46 3.35 1.72
N PHE A 16 -4.66 4.43 1.71
CA PHE A 16 -5.15 5.78 1.44
C PHE A 16 -5.77 5.94 0.05
N TYR A 17 -5.38 5.11 -0.91
CA TYR A 17 -6.02 5.07 -2.21
C TYR A 17 -7.40 4.38 -2.18
N TYR A 18 -7.57 3.32 -1.39
CA TYR A 18 -8.82 2.54 -1.34
C TYR A 18 -9.89 3.12 -0.41
N ILE A 19 -9.53 3.89 0.62
CA ILE A 19 -10.52 4.52 1.52
C ILE A 19 -11.45 5.51 0.81
N GLU A 20 -11.03 6.10 -0.30
CA GLU A 20 -11.90 6.91 -1.16
C GLU A 20 -12.72 5.98 -2.05
N GLN A 21 -13.99 5.78 -1.66
CA GLN A 21 -14.91 4.72 -2.06
C GLN A 21 -14.81 4.14 -3.49
N ALA A 22 -14.93 2.81 -3.55
CA ALA A 22 -15.21 1.95 -4.70
C ALA A 22 -14.25 2.08 -5.89
N LYS A 23 -12.94 2.23 -5.63
CA LYS A 23 -11.93 2.03 -6.67
C LYS A 23 -11.71 0.53 -6.92
N ASP A 24 -12.24 0.03 -8.02
CA ASP A 24 -11.95 -1.34 -8.50
C ASP A 24 -10.66 -1.42 -9.33
N ILE A 25 -10.01 -0.28 -9.56
CA ILE A 25 -8.75 -0.19 -10.30
C ILE A 25 -7.59 -0.41 -9.32
N PRO A 26 -6.68 -1.37 -9.56
CA PRO A 26 -5.53 -1.58 -8.68
C PRO A 26 -4.63 -0.35 -8.61
N PHE A 27 -3.95 -0.13 -7.49
CA PHE A 27 -3.21 1.10 -7.21
C PHE A 27 -2.17 1.43 -8.27
N ASP A 28 -1.46 0.42 -8.78
CA ASP A 28 -0.39 0.60 -9.77
C ASP A 28 -0.91 1.01 -11.16
N TYR A 29 -2.22 0.92 -11.40
CA TYR A 29 -2.89 1.44 -12.60
C TYR A 29 -3.52 2.83 -12.39
N SER A 30 -3.48 3.38 -11.17
CA SER A 30 -3.92 4.75 -10.91
C SER A 30 -2.94 5.77 -11.48
N SER A 31 -3.38 7.04 -11.58
CA SER A 31 -2.54 8.09 -12.14
C SER A 31 -1.30 8.37 -11.28
N TYR A 32 -0.23 8.88 -11.91
CA TYR A 32 0.99 9.24 -11.18
C TYR A 32 0.74 10.25 -10.05
N ASP A 33 -0.15 11.21 -10.27
CA ASP A 33 -0.50 12.23 -9.28
C ASP A 33 -1.23 11.61 -8.08
N GLU A 34 -2.16 10.68 -8.33
CA GLU A 34 -2.86 9.94 -7.27
C GLU A 34 -1.89 9.07 -6.45
N GLN A 35 -1.02 8.32 -7.12
CA GLN A 35 -0.01 7.50 -6.44
C GLN A 35 0.91 8.39 -5.60
N SER A 36 1.40 9.49 -6.17
CA SER A 36 2.30 10.44 -5.50
C SER A 36 1.64 11.06 -4.27
N LEU A 37 0.36 11.43 -4.34
CA LEU A 37 -0.39 11.93 -3.19
C LEU A 37 -0.50 10.87 -2.08
N CYS A 38 -0.85 9.63 -2.44
CA CYS A 38 -0.99 8.55 -1.48
C CYS A 38 0.35 8.22 -0.79
N TYR A 39 1.44 8.18 -1.55
CA TYR A 39 2.79 8.01 -1.00
C TYR A 39 3.21 9.17 -0.11
N PHE A 40 2.89 10.41 -0.49
CA PHE A 40 3.18 11.58 0.33
C PHE A 40 2.49 11.49 1.71
N VAL A 41 1.20 11.13 1.73
CA VAL A 41 0.44 10.95 2.98
C VAL A 41 1.01 9.79 3.80
N ALA A 42 1.27 8.64 3.19
CA ALA A 42 1.87 7.49 3.86
C ALA A 42 3.23 7.81 4.49
N ASN A 43 4.11 8.49 3.75
CA ASN A 43 5.41 8.91 4.26
C ASN A 43 5.27 9.88 5.44
N ARG A 44 4.28 10.77 5.43
CA ARG A 44 4.00 11.66 6.56
C ARG A 44 3.62 10.89 7.82
N TYR A 45 2.73 9.91 7.72
CA TYR A 45 2.34 9.05 8.86
C TYR A 45 3.53 8.28 9.43
N ILE A 46 4.43 7.81 8.58
CA ILE A 46 5.64 7.11 9.02
C ILE A 46 6.59 8.06 9.75
N ASN A 47 6.87 9.23 9.17
CA ASN A 47 7.80 10.22 9.76
C ASN A 47 7.26 10.86 11.04
N GLU A 48 5.94 10.91 11.22
CA GLU A 48 5.30 11.37 12.46
C GLU A 48 5.13 10.24 13.50
N ASN A 49 5.69 9.04 13.25
CA ASN A 49 5.56 7.84 14.10
C ASN A 49 4.10 7.42 14.37
N LYS A 50 3.17 7.74 13.46
CA LYS A 50 1.74 7.38 13.54
C LYS A 50 1.37 6.13 12.77
N ALA A 51 2.25 5.68 11.87
CA ALA A 51 2.00 4.55 10.98
C ALA A 51 1.72 3.24 11.75
N ASP A 52 2.50 2.94 12.78
CA ASP A 52 2.36 1.67 13.51
C ASP A 52 1.07 1.60 14.32
N GLU A 53 0.68 2.71 14.97
CA GLU A 53 -0.60 2.82 15.69
C GLU A 53 -1.78 2.68 14.73
N LEU A 54 -1.75 3.38 13.60
CA LEU A 54 -2.79 3.27 12.57
C LEU A 54 -2.92 1.83 12.06
N ILE A 55 -1.81 1.20 11.70
CA ILE A 55 -1.84 -0.16 11.16
C ILE A 55 -2.39 -1.15 12.20
N GLN A 56 -1.97 -1.03 13.46
CA GLN A 56 -2.50 -1.89 14.51
C GLN A 56 -4.01 -1.72 14.66
N ALA A 57 -4.52 -0.48 14.63
CA ALA A 57 -5.96 -0.22 14.66
C ALA A 57 -6.68 -0.86 13.47
N LEU A 58 -6.15 -0.74 12.24
CA LEU A 58 -6.75 -1.34 11.04
C LEU A 58 -6.78 -2.87 11.08
N ILE A 59 -5.75 -3.50 11.66
CA ILE A 59 -5.71 -4.95 11.91
C ILE A 59 -6.78 -5.33 12.93
N ASP A 60 -6.85 -4.62 14.05
CA ASP A 60 -7.77 -4.91 15.15
C ASP A 60 -9.23 -4.76 14.73
N THR A 61 -9.52 -3.84 13.81
CA THR A 61 -10.87 -3.63 13.25
C THR A 61 -11.20 -4.52 12.06
N ASN A 62 -10.26 -5.34 11.58
CA ASN A 62 -10.40 -6.13 10.35
C ASN A 62 -10.90 -5.27 9.18
N ASP A 63 -10.23 -4.14 8.96
CA ASP A 63 -10.63 -3.14 7.98
C ASP A 63 -10.52 -3.67 6.53
N ASP A 64 -11.63 -3.60 5.78
CA ASP A 64 -11.73 -4.19 4.44
C ASP A 64 -10.83 -3.49 3.41
N ASP A 65 -10.66 -2.16 3.52
CA ASP A 65 -9.81 -1.38 2.61
C ASP A 65 -8.33 -1.66 2.90
N TYR A 66 -7.97 -1.83 4.17
CA TYR A 66 -6.64 -2.27 4.56
C TYR A 66 -6.32 -3.69 4.06
N ILE A 67 -7.28 -4.63 4.18
CA ILE A 67 -7.13 -5.99 3.62
C ILE A 67 -6.95 -5.92 2.10
N LYS A 68 -7.72 -5.07 1.41
CA LYS A 68 -7.57 -4.84 -0.03
C LYS A 68 -6.20 -4.28 -0.39
N ALA A 69 -5.70 -3.31 0.39
CA ALA A 69 -4.37 -2.74 0.22
C ALA A 69 -3.25 -3.78 0.34
N ILE A 70 -3.36 -4.68 1.32
CA ILE A 70 -2.41 -5.80 1.47
C ILE A 70 -2.46 -6.72 0.25
N ARG A 71 -3.67 -7.12 -0.19
CA ARG A 71 -3.83 -8.01 -1.35
C ARG A 71 -3.22 -7.43 -2.62
N ASP A 72 -3.48 -6.15 -2.87
CA ASP A 72 -2.94 -5.43 -4.01
C ASP A 72 -1.40 -5.33 -3.94
N TYR A 73 -0.84 -5.02 -2.78
CA TYR A 73 0.62 -5.01 -2.59
C TYR A 73 1.26 -6.38 -2.85
N VAL A 74 0.66 -7.46 -2.33
CA VAL A 74 1.18 -8.82 -2.54
C VAL A 74 1.14 -9.20 -4.02
N GLN A 75 0.06 -8.84 -4.73
CA GLN A 75 -0.06 -9.08 -6.18
C GLN A 75 0.99 -8.30 -6.98
N TYR A 76 1.22 -7.03 -6.64
CA TYR A 76 2.25 -6.20 -7.26
C TYR A 76 3.66 -6.80 -7.10
N THR A 77 4.03 -7.17 -5.88
CA THR A 77 5.35 -7.74 -5.59
C THR A 77 5.56 -9.05 -6.34
N ALA A 78 4.57 -9.95 -6.32
CA ALA A 78 4.63 -11.21 -7.06
C ALA A 78 4.76 -10.99 -8.58
N LEU A 79 4.03 -10.01 -9.15
CA LEU A 79 4.12 -9.67 -10.57
C LEU A 79 5.51 -9.14 -10.94
N ASN A 80 6.10 -8.29 -10.11
CA ASN A 80 7.42 -7.72 -10.37
C ASN A 80 8.56 -8.75 -10.22
N GLU A 81 8.43 -9.70 -9.28
CA GLU A 81 9.35 -10.84 -9.21
C GLU A 81 9.32 -11.67 -10.49
N VAL A 82 8.12 -11.89 -11.05
CA VAL A 82 7.95 -12.58 -12.34
C VAL A 82 8.58 -11.77 -13.48
N ARG A 83 8.28 -10.46 -13.60
CA ARG A 83 8.85 -9.60 -14.66
C ARG A 83 10.37 -9.62 -14.66
N LYS A 84 10.98 -9.42 -13.49
CA LYS A 84 12.45 -9.47 -13.32
C LYS A 84 13.05 -10.78 -13.84
N LYS A 85 12.39 -11.91 -13.59
CA LYS A 85 12.84 -13.23 -14.07
C LYS A 85 12.83 -13.38 -15.59
N TYR A 86 11.97 -12.66 -16.30
CA TYR A 86 11.79 -12.79 -17.75
C TYR A 86 12.40 -11.65 -18.57
N GLU A 87 12.63 -10.47 -17.98
CA GLU A 87 13.29 -9.33 -18.63
C GLU A 87 14.83 -9.42 -18.58
N ASP A 88 15.39 -10.19 -17.64
CA ASP A 88 16.84 -10.48 -17.55
C ASP A 88 17.30 -11.63 -18.49
N ARG A 89 16.53 -11.99 -19.53
CA ARG A 89 16.87 -13.03 -20.53
C ARG A 89 17.08 -12.44 -21.92
#